data_AF-C4RQF9-F1
#
_entry.id   AF-C4RQF9-F1
#
_cell.length_a   1.000
_cell.length_b   1.000
_cell.length_c   1.000
_cell.angle_alpha   90.00
_cell.angle_beta   90.00
_cell.angle_gamma   90.00
#
_symmetry.space_group_name_H-M   'P 1'
#
loop_
_entity.id
_entity.type
_entity.pdbx_description
1 polymer ?
#
loop_
_entity_poly.entity_id
_entity_poly.type
_entity_poly.pdbx_seq_one_letter_code
_entity_poly.pdbx_strand_id
1 'polypeptide(L)'
;MTARDWFRADAAVWGERIALGTAVALTAKSEYDLAVMSHFAKQIAWLYPVMLDVYVVTAFHKRRKVDMFVALALMLFSQIAVHLVPVFITGGEQIPWGLVMAVACVAPIVVVRVKMLTGKTAAEREAEEHDRARAEEVVRLRAEVADANRKAAEEAAARRAEEVARKSAEERAQAERTAREVAEAEAARDAEERAEENRKSQAEIARLTRHAEEVQASARDARAQAAAASEEAARTIGQLTEARDAADRAAAGRAAAEQHAAAVEMARESVVEELNRVRAAHDRLARKAAEEGTRKVTRKNGRKSVGSSGSATRKELAAEPAALPVLDAEEVPAVPGVSAALTARVLAAMEAEPDAAQARIAELARTTDRTVRTVMRHLTTVTEETTDRAAV
;
A
#
# COMPACT_ATOMS: atom_id res chain seq x y z
N MET A 1 38.31 35.93 -108.88
CA MET A 1 39.38 34.91 -108.95
C MET A 1 40.07 35.08 -110.30
N THR A 2 41.28 35.65 -110.32
CA THR A 2 41.97 36.01 -111.58
C THR A 2 42.79 34.82 -112.09
N ALA A 3 43.13 34.76 -113.38
CA ALA A 3 43.98 33.71 -113.95
C ALA A 3 45.35 33.60 -113.23
N ARG A 4 45.82 34.71 -112.64
CA ARG A 4 47.00 34.75 -111.77
C ARG A 4 46.83 33.99 -110.46
N ASP A 5 45.62 33.92 -109.91
CA ASP A 5 45.31 33.18 -108.68
C ASP A 5 45.23 31.68 -108.95
N TRP A 6 44.73 31.28 -110.12
CA TRP A 6 44.70 29.89 -110.56
C TRP A 6 46.11 29.34 -110.76
N PHE A 7 46.98 30.08 -111.45
CA PHE A 7 48.39 29.67 -111.63
C PHE A 7 49.18 29.68 -110.32
N ARG A 8 48.86 30.53 -109.34
CA ARG A 8 49.51 30.51 -108.01
C ARG A 8 49.03 29.35 -107.14
N ALA A 9 47.74 29.01 -107.19
CA ALA A 9 47.20 27.86 -106.48
C ALA A 9 47.76 26.54 -107.05
N ASP A 10 47.78 26.39 -108.38
CA ASP A 10 48.37 25.22 -109.01
C ASP A 10 49.88 25.17 -108.84
N ALA A 11 50.62 26.29 -108.96
CA ALA A 11 52.06 26.30 -108.73
C ALA A 11 52.45 25.96 -107.28
N ALA A 12 51.63 26.35 -106.29
CA ALA A 12 51.86 25.99 -104.89
C ALA A 12 51.61 24.49 -104.65
N VAL A 13 50.53 23.93 -105.20
CA VAL A 13 50.21 22.50 -105.09
C VAL A 13 51.21 21.64 -105.88
N TRP A 14 51.65 22.10 -107.06
CA TRP A 14 52.70 21.43 -107.84
C TRP A 14 54.05 21.50 -107.12
N GLY A 15 54.42 22.67 -106.58
CA GLY A 15 55.63 22.85 -105.79
C GLY A 15 55.65 21.96 -104.55
N GLU A 16 54.53 21.84 -103.83
CA GLU A 16 54.39 20.97 -102.66
C GLU A 16 54.51 19.49 -103.04
N ARG A 17 53.82 19.05 -104.09
CA ARG A 17 53.89 17.64 -104.56
C ARG A 17 55.26 17.25 -105.08
N ILE A 18 55.94 18.16 -105.78
CA ILE A 18 57.31 17.92 -106.26
C ILE A 18 58.29 17.92 -105.09
N ALA A 19 58.19 18.87 -104.17
CA ALA A 19 59.05 18.93 -102.99
C ALA A 19 58.88 17.67 -102.14
N LEU A 20 57.64 17.21 -101.93
CA LEU A 20 57.35 15.98 -101.21
C LEU A 20 57.85 14.75 -101.96
N GLY A 21 57.59 14.64 -103.26
CA GLY A 21 58.06 13.52 -104.09
C GLY A 21 59.58 13.43 -104.15
N THR A 22 60.26 14.57 -104.22
CA THR A 22 61.72 14.65 -104.23
C THR A 22 62.31 14.32 -102.86
N ALA A 23 61.68 14.79 -101.78
CA ALA A 23 62.06 14.42 -100.42
C ALA A 23 61.92 12.90 -100.22
N VAL A 24 60.78 12.30 -100.60
CA VAL A 24 60.54 10.84 -100.49
C VAL A 24 61.54 10.05 -101.33
N ALA A 25 61.81 10.48 -102.57
CA ALA A 25 62.80 9.80 -103.41
C ALA A 25 64.21 9.86 -102.82
N LEU A 26 64.59 10.99 -102.22
CA LEU A 26 65.88 11.18 -101.56
C LEU A 26 66.01 10.30 -100.31
N THR A 27 64.97 10.25 -99.47
CA THR A 27 64.97 9.43 -98.26
C THR A 27 64.98 7.94 -98.61
N ALA A 28 64.14 7.52 -99.56
CA ALA A 28 64.07 6.13 -100.02
C ALA A 28 65.41 5.65 -100.59
N LYS A 29 66.15 6.52 -101.32
CA LYS A 29 67.48 6.19 -101.81
C LYS A 29 68.48 5.97 -100.66
N SER A 30 68.51 6.86 -99.67
CA SER A 30 69.43 6.72 -98.53
C SER A 30 69.15 5.45 -97.72
N GLU A 31 67.88 5.14 -97.47
CA GLU A 31 67.45 3.96 -96.72
C GLU A 31 67.72 2.65 -97.50
N TYR A 32 67.57 2.66 -98.82
CA TYR A 32 68.00 1.56 -99.68
C TYR A 32 69.50 1.32 -99.58
N ASP A 33 70.31 2.38 -99.65
CA ASP A 33 71.76 2.29 -99.53
C ASP A 33 72.15 1.74 -98.13
N LEU A 34 71.43 2.12 -97.06
CA LEU A 34 71.60 1.55 -95.71
C LEU A 34 71.37 0.04 -95.67
N ALA A 35 70.27 -0.41 -96.28
CA ALA A 35 69.90 -1.82 -96.29
C ALA A 35 70.94 -2.64 -97.06
N VAL A 36 71.43 -2.14 -98.19
CA VAL A 36 72.52 -2.79 -98.94
C VAL A 36 73.81 -2.85 -98.11
N MET A 37 74.18 -1.77 -97.41
CA MET A 37 75.35 -1.75 -96.53
C MET A 37 75.20 -2.68 -95.32
N SER A 38 73.97 -2.93 -94.87
CA SER A 38 73.64 -3.86 -93.79
C SER A 38 73.55 -5.32 -94.26
N HIS A 39 74.10 -5.63 -95.43
CA HIS A 39 74.15 -6.96 -96.05
C HIS A 39 72.79 -7.55 -96.48
N PHE A 40 71.74 -6.74 -96.66
CA PHE A 40 70.53 -7.23 -97.32
C PHE A 40 70.79 -7.49 -98.81
N ALA A 41 70.19 -8.56 -99.35
CA ALA A 41 70.22 -8.81 -100.79
C ALA A 41 69.60 -7.62 -101.54
N LYS A 42 70.26 -7.14 -102.61
CA LYS A 42 69.79 -5.96 -103.39
C LYS A 42 68.34 -6.07 -103.84
N GLN A 43 67.86 -7.29 -104.10
CA GLN A 43 66.48 -7.60 -104.48
C GLN A 43 65.45 -7.34 -103.37
N ILE A 44 65.88 -7.35 -102.10
CA ILE A 44 65.01 -7.19 -100.92
C ILE A 44 65.24 -5.81 -100.26
N ALA A 45 66.41 -5.19 -100.47
CA ALA A 45 66.77 -3.91 -99.86
C ALA A 45 65.78 -2.76 -100.16
N TRP A 46 65.06 -2.79 -101.28
CA TRP A 46 64.04 -1.78 -101.60
C TRP A 46 62.76 -1.88 -100.75
N LEU A 47 62.50 -3.02 -100.09
CA LEU A 47 61.35 -3.17 -99.19
C LEU A 47 61.54 -2.39 -97.88
N TYR A 48 62.79 -2.13 -97.48
CA TYR A 48 63.11 -1.42 -96.24
C TYR A 48 62.54 0.02 -96.22
N PRO A 49 62.81 0.88 -97.22
CA PRO A 49 62.21 2.21 -97.26
C PRO A 49 60.69 2.18 -97.36
N VAL A 50 60.13 1.25 -98.14
CA VAL A 50 58.67 1.13 -98.29
C VAL A 50 57.99 0.79 -96.96
N MET A 51 58.56 -0.11 -96.17
CA MET A 51 58.03 -0.45 -94.85
C MET A 51 58.05 0.75 -93.90
N LEU A 52 59.13 1.52 -93.91
CA LEU A 52 59.33 2.69 -93.06
C LEU A 52 58.36 3.81 -93.45
N ASP A 53 58.18 4.05 -94.74
CA ASP A 53 57.21 4.99 -95.29
C ASP A 53 55.77 4.60 -94.95
N VAL A 54 55.39 3.32 -95.10
CA VAL A 54 54.05 2.84 -94.73
C VAL A 54 53.80 3.01 -93.23
N TYR A 55 54.80 2.75 -92.39
CA TYR A 55 54.70 2.98 -90.95
C TYR A 55 54.49 4.46 -90.63
N VAL A 56 55.25 5.36 -91.27
CA VAL A 56 55.11 6.80 -91.10
C VAL A 56 53.74 7.29 -91.56
N VAL A 57 53.27 6.87 -92.74
CA VAL A 57 51.95 7.22 -93.27
C VAL A 57 50.84 6.73 -92.35
N THR A 58 50.91 5.50 -91.87
CA THR A 58 49.89 4.93 -90.95
C THR A 58 49.90 5.59 -89.58
N ALA A 59 51.07 5.90 -89.03
CA ALA A 59 51.22 6.66 -87.78
C ALA A 59 50.62 8.07 -87.91
N PHE A 60 50.87 8.73 -89.05
CA PHE A 60 50.27 10.02 -89.36
C PHE A 60 48.75 9.95 -89.57
N HIS A 61 48.23 8.85 -90.10
CA HIS A 61 46.79 8.65 -90.30
C HIS A 61 46.06 8.43 -88.97
N LYS A 62 46.68 7.71 -88.01
CA LYS A 62 46.10 7.42 -86.69
C LYS A 62 46.16 8.59 -85.71
N ARG A 63 46.89 9.66 -86.04
CA ARG A 63 47.00 10.92 -85.26
C ARG A 63 47.39 10.75 -83.78
N ARG A 64 47.95 9.61 -83.41
CA ARG A 64 48.50 9.41 -82.07
C ARG A 64 49.82 10.17 -82.01
N LYS A 65 49.85 11.22 -81.18
CA LYS A 65 51.02 12.12 -81.07
C LYS A 65 52.31 11.33 -80.85
N VAL A 66 52.25 10.30 -80.01
CA VAL A 66 53.40 9.44 -79.69
C VAL A 66 53.86 8.64 -80.91
N ASP A 67 52.96 7.94 -81.61
CA ASP A 67 53.31 7.11 -82.77
C ASP A 67 53.91 7.95 -83.92
N MET A 68 53.41 9.18 -84.08
CA MET A 68 53.94 10.14 -85.06
C MET A 68 55.38 10.57 -84.74
N PHE A 69 55.69 10.84 -83.46
CA PHE A 69 57.04 11.18 -83.04
C PHE A 69 58.02 10.00 -83.22
N VAL A 70 57.58 8.78 -82.90
CA VAL A 70 58.40 7.57 -83.06
C VAL A 70 58.73 7.31 -84.54
N ALA A 71 57.74 7.45 -85.42
CA ALA A 71 57.95 7.23 -86.85
C ALA A 71 58.92 8.25 -87.47
N LEU A 72 58.83 9.52 -87.07
CA LEU A 72 59.77 10.57 -87.50
C LEU A 72 61.19 10.35 -86.98
N ALA A 73 61.33 9.90 -85.72
CA ALA A 73 62.63 9.62 -85.14
C ALA A 73 63.34 8.45 -85.83
N LEU A 74 62.60 7.40 -86.21
CA LEU A 74 63.14 6.24 -86.94
C LEU A 74 63.64 6.63 -88.33
N MET A 75 62.86 7.41 -89.09
CA MET A 75 63.25 7.90 -90.41
C MET A 75 64.51 8.79 -90.33
N LEU A 76 64.58 9.67 -89.32
CA LEU A 76 65.74 10.51 -89.09
C LEU A 76 66.99 9.68 -88.72
N PHE A 77 66.83 8.68 -87.85
CA PHE A 77 67.90 7.79 -87.42
C PHE A 77 68.51 7.02 -88.61
N SER A 78 67.68 6.48 -89.50
CA SER A 78 68.14 5.77 -90.70
C SER A 78 68.95 6.68 -91.63
N GLN A 79 68.54 7.94 -91.82
CA GLN A 79 69.28 8.91 -92.64
C GLN A 79 70.64 9.27 -92.06
N ILE A 80 70.69 9.48 -90.74
CA ILE A 80 71.92 9.74 -89.98
C ILE A 80 72.88 8.56 -90.10
N ALA A 81 72.39 7.33 -89.94
CA ALA A 81 73.20 6.13 -89.98
C ALA A 81 73.92 5.97 -91.33
N VAL A 82 73.22 6.18 -92.45
CA VAL A 82 73.79 6.07 -93.81
C VAL A 82 74.99 6.98 -94.02
N HIS A 83 74.92 8.20 -93.51
CA HIS A 83 75.95 9.20 -93.73
C HIS A 83 77.10 9.13 -92.72
N LEU A 84 76.87 8.56 -91.53
CA LEU A 84 77.93 8.32 -90.55
C LEU A 84 78.78 7.11 -90.89
N VAL A 85 78.22 6.05 -91.48
CA VAL A 85 78.96 4.80 -91.76
C VAL A 85 80.21 5.01 -92.65
N PRO A 86 80.16 5.79 -93.75
CA PRO A 86 81.36 6.09 -94.55
C PRO A 86 82.38 6.93 -93.78
N VAL A 87 81.92 7.88 -92.96
CA VAL A 87 82.76 8.83 -92.22
C VAL A 87 83.63 8.13 -91.16
N PHE A 88 83.16 7.05 -90.55
CA PHE A 88 83.92 6.32 -89.52
C PHE A 88 84.83 5.19 -90.05
N ILE A 89 84.63 4.73 -91.29
CA ILE A 89 85.35 3.54 -91.81
C ILE A 89 86.55 3.93 -92.70
N THR A 90 86.48 5.03 -93.45
CA THR A 90 87.61 5.51 -94.27
C THR A 90 88.39 6.60 -93.54
N GLY A 91 89.51 6.22 -92.90
CA GLY A 91 90.37 7.15 -92.19
C GLY A 91 91.08 8.13 -93.14
N GLY A 92 90.78 9.43 -93.02
CA GLY A 92 91.58 10.46 -93.67
C GLY A 92 91.03 11.89 -93.58
N GLU A 93 89.72 12.10 -93.62
CA GLU A 93 89.16 13.46 -93.64
C GLU A 93 87.94 13.56 -92.71
N GLN A 94 88.12 14.28 -91.59
CA GLN A 94 87.07 14.50 -90.60
C GLN A 94 86.06 15.51 -91.14
N ILE A 95 85.04 15.04 -91.85
CA ILE A 95 83.82 15.81 -92.02
C ILE A 95 83.18 15.94 -90.63
N PRO A 96 82.90 17.17 -90.12
CA PRO A 96 82.35 17.33 -88.80
C PRO A 96 80.98 16.63 -88.72
N TRP A 97 80.89 15.61 -87.88
CA TRP A 97 79.69 14.78 -87.70
C TRP A 97 78.42 15.61 -87.42
N GLY A 98 78.57 16.79 -86.82
CA GLY A 98 77.48 17.75 -86.59
C GLY A 98 76.84 18.28 -87.87
N LEU A 99 77.58 18.40 -88.97
CA LEU A 99 77.04 18.83 -90.27
C LEU A 99 76.16 17.75 -90.89
N VAL A 100 76.56 16.48 -90.77
CA VAL A 100 75.79 15.32 -91.24
C VAL A 100 74.45 15.22 -90.49
N MET A 101 74.50 15.35 -89.17
CA MET A 101 73.30 15.41 -88.33
C MET A 101 72.39 16.58 -88.70
N ALA A 102 72.96 17.76 -88.92
CA ALA A 102 72.20 18.96 -89.27
C ALA A 102 71.47 18.79 -90.61
N VAL A 103 72.14 18.26 -91.64
CA VAL A 103 71.55 18.03 -92.97
C VAL A 103 70.47 16.95 -92.94
N ALA A 104 70.70 15.84 -92.21
CA ALA A 104 69.70 14.77 -92.07
C ALA A 104 68.41 15.24 -91.37
N CYS A 105 68.51 16.16 -90.42
CA CYS A 105 67.35 16.75 -89.74
C CYS A 105 66.50 17.66 -90.64
N VAL A 106 67.05 18.20 -91.75
CA VAL A 106 66.34 19.17 -92.59
C VAL A 106 65.08 18.55 -93.21
N ALA A 107 65.16 17.34 -93.76
CA ALA A 107 64.04 16.74 -94.48
C ALA A 107 62.82 16.44 -93.58
N PRO A 108 62.94 15.78 -92.41
CA PRO A 108 61.81 15.55 -91.51
C PRO A 108 61.21 16.84 -90.94
N ILE A 109 62.05 17.84 -90.62
CA ILE A 109 61.59 19.14 -90.11
C ILE A 109 60.77 19.86 -91.18
N VAL A 110 61.21 19.84 -92.45
CA VAL A 110 60.46 20.43 -93.56
C VAL A 110 59.13 19.71 -93.75
N VAL A 111 59.06 18.38 -93.69
CA VAL A 111 57.81 17.62 -93.80
C VAL A 111 56.83 17.96 -92.67
N VAL A 112 57.31 18.01 -91.42
CA VAL A 112 56.48 18.40 -90.27
C VAL A 112 56.01 19.85 -90.40
N ARG A 113 56.88 20.75 -90.89
CA ARG A 113 56.55 22.16 -91.05
C ARG A 113 55.56 22.40 -92.17
N VAL A 114 55.72 21.73 -93.32
CA VAL A 114 54.74 21.75 -94.42
C VAL A 114 53.39 21.27 -93.91
N LYS A 115 53.34 20.14 -93.20
CA LYS A 115 52.10 19.59 -92.63
C LYS A 115 51.45 20.48 -91.56
N MET A 116 52.24 21.20 -90.76
CA MET A 116 51.72 22.21 -89.82
C MET A 116 51.19 23.46 -90.54
N LEU A 117 51.77 23.82 -91.69
CA LEU A 117 51.36 24.96 -92.50
C LEU A 117 50.14 24.65 -93.37
N THR A 118 49.87 23.39 -93.72
CA THR A 118 48.66 22.98 -94.47
C THR A 118 47.36 23.15 -93.68
N GLY A 119 47.44 23.49 -92.38
CA GLY A 119 46.28 23.86 -91.56
C GLY A 119 45.30 22.70 -91.27
N LYS A 120 44.54 22.83 -90.17
CA LYS A 120 43.41 21.94 -89.88
C LYS A 120 42.41 22.01 -91.05
N THR A 121 42.10 20.89 -91.66
CA THR A 121 41.09 20.80 -92.72
C THR A 121 39.70 21.16 -92.19
N ALA A 122 38.77 21.62 -93.04
CA ALA A 122 37.42 22.03 -92.60
C ALA A 122 36.68 20.93 -91.82
N ALA A 123 36.86 19.66 -92.21
CA ALA A 123 36.33 18.48 -91.52
C ALA A 123 36.85 18.32 -90.08
N GLU A 124 38.04 18.84 -89.77
CA GLU A 124 38.61 18.78 -88.41
C GLU A 124 38.03 19.84 -87.48
N ARG A 125 37.60 20.98 -88.04
CA ARG A 125 36.90 22.02 -87.26
C ARG A 125 35.49 21.57 -86.92
N GLU A 126 34.79 20.93 -87.86
CA GLU A 126 33.45 20.36 -87.63
C GLU A 126 33.47 19.23 -86.59
N ALA A 127 34.50 18.36 -86.60
CA ALA A 127 34.65 17.31 -85.59
C ALA A 127 34.88 17.89 -84.18
N GLU A 128 35.71 18.93 -84.05
CA GLU A 128 36.01 19.59 -82.78
C GLU A 128 34.79 20.38 -82.24
N GLU A 129 33.99 20.98 -83.12
CA GLU A 129 32.70 21.60 -82.76
C GLU A 129 31.66 20.56 -82.31
N HIS A 130 31.57 19.41 -82.98
CA HIS A 130 30.67 18.33 -82.59
C HIS A 130 31.07 17.69 -81.25
N ASP A 131 32.36 17.51 -80.99
CA ASP A 131 32.87 17.04 -79.69
C ASP A 131 32.59 18.06 -78.57
N ARG A 132 32.70 19.36 -78.88
CA ARG A 132 32.33 20.44 -77.95
C ARG A 132 30.84 20.45 -77.65
N ALA A 133 29.99 20.29 -78.67
CA ALA A 133 28.54 20.19 -78.50
C ALA A 133 28.14 18.98 -77.63
N ARG A 134 28.77 17.82 -77.84
CA ARG A 134 28.57 16.64 -76.97
C ARG A 134 29.05 16.88 -75.54
N ALA A 135 30.17 17.58 -75.35
CA ALA A 135 30.66 17.90 -74.02
C ALA A 135 29.68 18.83 -73.27
N GLU A 136 29.12 19.83 -73.95
CA GLU A 136 28.11 20.74 -73.39
C GLU A 136 26.81 19.99 -73.05
N GLU A 137 26.37 19.04 -73.88
CA GLU A 137 25.22 18.18 -73.59
C GLU A 137 25.44 17.29 -72.36
N VAL A 138 26.64 16.68 -72.22
CA VAL A 138 26.99 15.88 -71.05
C VAL A 138 27.02 16.73 -69.77
N VAL A 139 27.50 17.97 -69.85
CA VAL A 139 27.47 18.89 -68.70
C VAL A 139 26.03 19.24 -68.32
N ARG A 140 25.14 19.50 -69.29
CA ARG A 140 23.71 19.75 -69.04
C ARG A 140 23.04 18.54 -68.38
N LEU A 141 23.21 17.35 -68.93
CA LEU A 141 22.63 16.12 -68.37
C LEU A 141 23.17 15.81 -66.97
N ARG A 142 24.46 16.05 -66.70
CA ARG A 142 25.02 15.90 -65.36
C ARG A 142 24.42 16.90 -64.37
N ALA A 143 24.16 18.13 -64.79
CA ALA A 143 23.50 19.13 -63.95
C ALA A 143 22.04 18.72 -63.64
N GLU A 144 21.30 18.24 -64.65
CA GLU A 144 19.93 17.73 -64.46
C GLU A 144 19.88 16.52 -63.52
N VAL A 145 20.81 15.57 -63.67
CA VAL A 145 20.92 14.41 -62.77
C VAL A 145 21.33 14.83 -61.36
N ALA A 146 22.22 15.81 -61.21
CA ALA A 146 22.61 16.34 -59.91
C ALA A 146 21.43 17.02 -59.20
N ASP A 147 20.60 17.77 -59.92
CA ASP A 147 19.36 18.36 -59.39
C ASP A 147 18.34 17.31 -59.00
N ALA A 148 18.13 16.29 -59.83
CA ALA A 148 17.24 15.17 -59.51
C ALA A 148 17.71 14.42 -58.26
N ASN A 149 19.01 14.16 -58.13
CA ASN A 149 19.60 13.51 -56.96
C ASN A 149 19.48 14.38 -55.70
N ARG A 150 19.63 15.70 -55.82
CA ARG A 150 19.40 16.63 -54.69
C ARG A 150 17.96 16.58 -54.20
N LYS A 151 16.99 16.69 -55.11
CA LYS A 151 15.56 16.60 -54.76
C LYS A 151 15.21 15.25 -54.13
N ALA A 152 15.71 14.14 -54.69
CA ALA A 152 15.51 12.81 -54.12
C ALA A 152 16.14 12.67 -52.73
N ALA A 153 17.31 13.27 -52.50
CA ALA A 153 17.96 13.28 -51.19
C ALA A 153 17.19 14.11 -50.16
N GLU A 154 16.66 15.27 -50.56
CA GLU A 154 15.82 16.13 -49.71
C GLU A 154 14.50 15.42 -49.34
N GLU A 155 13.82 14.79 -50.29
CA GLU A 155 12.61 14.00 -50.03
C GLU A 155 12.90 12.80 -49.12
N ALA A 156 14.01 12.09 -49.34
CA ALA A 156 14.41 10.98 -48.48
C ALA A 156 14.76 11.45 -47.06
N ALA A 157 15.40 12.61 -46.91
CA ALA A 157 15.68 13.22 -45.62
C ALA A 157 14.39 13.64 -44.90
N ALA A 158 13.43 14.24 -45.61
CA ALA A 158 12.13 14.61 -45.06
C ALA A 158 11.36 13.37 -44.55
N ARG A 159 11.29 12.28 -45.34
CA ARG A 159 10.64 11.03 -44.92
C ARG A 159 11.30 10.41 -43.68
N ARG A 160 12.63 10.43 -43.61
CA ARG A 160 13.37 9.94 -42.42
C ARG A 160 13.08 10.81 -41.20
N ALA A 161 13.00 12.13 -41.37
CA ALA A 161 12.67 13.05 -40.28
C ALA A 161 11.24 12.81 -39.76
N GLU A 162 10.26 12.58 -40.65
CA GLU A 162 8.89 12.22 -40.28
C GLU A 162 8.82 10.87 -39.56
N GLU A 163 9.56 9.86 -40.02
CA GLU A 163 9.60 8.54 -39.35
C GLU A 163 10.20 8.64 -37.94
N VAL A 164 11.29 9.40 -37.79
CA VAL A 164 11.90 9.65 -36.47
C VAL A 164 10.94 10.42 -35.57
N ALA A 165 10.25 11.43 -36.10
CA ALA A 165 9.24 12.18 -35.34
C ALA A 165 8.11 11.24 -34.89
N ARG A 166 7.61 10.36 -35.77
CA ARG A 166 6.56 9.39 -35.43
C ARG A 166 7.00 8.41 -34.35
N LYS A 167 8.19 7.82 -34.49
CA LYS A 167 8.74 6.90 -33.46
C LYS A 167 8.93 7.60 -32.12
N SER A 168 9.47 8.82 -32.12
CA SER A 168 9.63 9.60 -30.89
C SER A 168 8.29 9.97 -30.23
N ALA A 169 7.23 10.19 -31.02
CA ALA A 169 5.89 10.43 -30.52
C ALA A 169 5.25 9.15 -29.95
N GLU A 170 5.43 8.01 -30.62
CA GLU A 170 4.99 6.69 -30.15
C GLU A 170 5.68 6.32 -28.82
N GLU A 171 7.00 6.52 -28.72
CA GLU A 171 7.78 6.28 -27.49
C GLU A 171 7.32 7.17 -26.34
N ARG A 172 7.07 8.46 -26.59
CA ARG A 172 6.53 9.38 -25.57
C ARG A 172 5.13 8.96 -25.11
N ALA A 173 4.26 8.58 -26.04
CA ALA A 173 2.92 8.12 -25.71
C ALA A 173 2.94 6.82 -24.91
N GLN A 174 3.87 5.91 -25.23
CA GLN A 174 4.06 4.67 -24.47
C GLN A 174 4.60 4.95 -23.06
N ALA A 175 5.61 5.82 -22.94
CA ALA A 175 6.16 6.24 -21.65
C ALA A 175 5.09 6.91 -20.76
N GLU A 176 4.22 7.73 -21.35
CA GLU A 176 3.12 8.37 -20.62
C GLU A 176 2.08 7.35 -20.16
N ARG A 177 1.73 6.35 -20.98
CA ARG A 177 0.83 5.26 -20.56
C ARG A 177 1.41 4.46 -19.40
N THR A 178 2.68 4.05 -19.50
CA THR A 178 3.32 3.30 -18.41
C THR A 178 3.43 4.14 -17.15
N ALA A 179 3.68 5.45 -17.26
CA ALA A 179 3.69 6.36 -16.11
C ALA A 179 2.31 6.47 -15.45
N ARG A 180 1.23 6.55 -16.24
CA ARG A 180 -0.15 6.56 -15.72
C ARG A 180 -0.51 5.24 -15.04
N GLU A 181 -0.16 4.10 -15.65
CA GLU A 181 -0.40 2.77 -15.06
C GLU A 181 0.33 2.58 -13.72
N VAL A 182 1.59 3.05 -13.62
CA VAL A 182 2.35 3.02 -12.36
C VAL A 182 1.71 3.93 -11.32
N ALA A 183 1.32 5.16 -11.70
CA ALA A 183 0.67 6.10 -10.79
C ALA A 183 -0.70 5.58 -10.29
N GLU A 184 -1.51 4.95 -11.15
CA GLU A 184 -2.77 4.32 -10.77
C GLU A 184 -2.55 3.13 -9.83
N ALA A 185 -1.52 2.31 -10.09
CA ALA A 185 -1.19 1.18 -9.23
C ALA A 185 -0.68 1.63 -7.84
N GLU A 186 0.13 2.69 -7.78
CA GLU A 186 0.57 3.30 -6.51
C GLU A 186 -0.61 3.90 -5.76
N ALA A 187 -1.49 4.66 -6.42
CA ALA A 187 -2.68 5.21 -5.81
C ALA A 187 -3.64 4.13 -5.28
N ALA A 188 -3.75 2.99 -5.97
CA ALA A 188 -4.54 1.85 -5.51
C ALA A 188 -3.94 1.19 -4.25
N ARG A 189 -2.61 1.03 -4.19
CA ARG A 189 -1.92 0.50 -3.00
C ARG A 189 -2.09 1.43 -1.80
N ASP A 190 -1.89 2.73 -1.99
CA ASP A 190 -2.11 3.74 -0.95
C ASP A 190 -3.56 3.73 -0.42
N ALA A 191 -4.54 3.54 -1.33
CA ALA A 191 -5.94 3.44 -0.95
C ALA A 191 -6.24 2.16 -0.14
N GLU A 192 -5.63 1.04 -0.51
CA GLU A 192 -5.76 -0.23 0.21
C GLU A 192 -5.12 -0.15 1.62
N GLU A 193 -3.94 0.44 1.73
CA GLU A 193 -3.26 0.65 3.02
C GLU A 193 -4.09 1.53 3.95
N ARG A 194 -4.59 2.68 3.47
CA ARG A 194 -5.50 3.54 4.24
C ARG A 194 -6.80 2.82 4.63
N ALA A 195 -7.32 1.95 3.77
CA ALA A 195 -8.51 1.15 4.09
C ALA A 195 -8.22 0.07 5.14
N GLU A 196 -7.02 -0.49 5.18
CA GLU A 196 -6.58 -1.42 6.24
C GLU A 196 -6.39 -0.69 7.58
N GLU A 197 -5.72 0.47 7.57
CA GLU A 197 -5.56 1.31 8.76
C GLU A 197 -6.92 1.72 9.33
N ASN A 198 -7.84 2.21 8.49
CA ASN A 198 -9.20 2.55 8.92
C ASN A 198 -9.94 1.35 9.52
N ARG A 199 -9.78 0.15 8.96
CA ARG A 199 -10.36 -1.08 9.53
C ARG A 199 -9.77 -1.42 10.90
N LYS A 200 -8.44 -1.28 11.07
CA LYS A 200 -7.76 -1.48 12.36
C LYS A 200 -8.24 -0.47 13.39
N SER A 201 -8.31 0.82 13.05
CA SER A 201 -8.81 1.87 13.94
C SER A 201 -10.28 1.66 14.32
N GLN A 202 -11.14 1.26 13.38
CA GLN A 202 -12.54 0.94 13.69
C GLN A 202 -12.66 -0.27 14.64
N ALA A 203 -11.84 -1.30 14.45
CA ALA A 203 -11.81 -2.45 15.35
C ALA A 203 -11.34 -2.08 16.76
N GLU A 204 -10.35 -1.19 16.87
CA GLU A 204 -9.86 -0.65 18.14
C GLU A 204 -10.94 0.19 18.85
N ILE A 205 -11.62 1.09 18.14
CA ILE A 205 -12.74 1.88 18.68
C ILE A 205 -13.85 0.94 19.18
N ALA A 206 -14.20 -0.09 18.43
CA ALA A 206 -15.21 -1.07 18.85
C ALA A 206 -14.78 -1.86 20.09
N ARG A 207 -13.49 -2.17 20.24
CA ARG A 207 -12.94 -2.81 21.45
C ARG A 207 -13.01 -1.87 22.66
N LEU A 208 -12.59 -0.61 22.50
CA LEU A 208 -12.63 0.38 23.58
C LEU A 208 -14.06 0.70 24.01
N THR A 209 -15.00 0.74 23.06
CA THR A 209 -16.43 0.96 23.35
C THR A 209 -16.99 -0.17 24.20
N ARG A 210 -16.74 -1.44 23.83
CA ARG A 210 -17.15 -2.59 24.66
C ARG A 210 -16.54 -2.54 26.06
N HIS A 211 -15.28 -2.17 26.17
CA HIS A 211 -14.64 -2.05 27.48
C HIS A 211 -15.26 -0.92 28.33
N ALA A 212 -15.61 0.21 27.70
CA ALA A 212 -16.32 1.30 28.39
C ALA A 212 -17.71 0.86 28.88
N GLU A 213 -18.44 0.08 28.08
CA GLU A 213 -19.74 -0.50 28.46
C GLU A 213 -19.60 -1.49 29.63
N GLU A 214 -18.57 -2.36 29.62
CA GLU A 214 -18.25 -3.28 30.72
C GLU A 214 -17.93 -2.52 32.02
N VAL A 215 -17.09 -1.48 31.93
CA VAL A 215 -16.76 -0.63 33.08
C VAL A 215 -18.01 0.09 33.60
N GLN A 216 -18.88 0.57 32.70
CA GLN A 216 -20.12 1.22 33.10
C GLN A 216 -21.10 0.25 33.77
N ALA A 217 -21.21 -0.99 33.28
CA ALA A 217 -22.01 -2.04 33.91
C ALA A 217 -21.46 -2.37 35.31
N SER A 218 -20.16 -2.62 35.42
CA SER A 218 -19.50 -2.86 36.71
C SER A 218 -19.71 -1.71 37.70
N ALA A 219 -19.65 -0.46 37.23
CA ALA A 219 -19.92 0.71 38.07
C ALA A 219 -21.38 0.81 38.52
N ARG A 220 -22.36 0.37 37.70
CA ARG A 220 -23.77 0.30 38.09
C ARG A 220 -23.99 -0.78 39.15
N ASP A 221 -23.40 -1.96 38.97
CA ASP A 221 -23.48 -3.06 39.93
C ASP A 221 -22.88 -2.66 41.28
N ALA A 222 -21.70 -2.02 41.27
CA ALA A 222 -21.07 -1.51 42.48
C ALA A 222 -21.94 -0.47 43.20
N ARG A 223 -22.62 0.42 42.46
CA ARG A 223 -23.57 1.39 43.05
C ARG A 223 -24.80 0.72 43.64
N ALA A 224 -25.34 -0.31 42.98
CA ALA A 224 -26.47 -1.09 43.49
C ALA A 224 -26.10 -1.82 44.79
N GLN A 225 -24.91 -2.43 44.84
CA GLN A 225 -24.38 -3.08 46.05
C GLN A 225 -24.19 -2.08 47.19
N ALA A 226 -23.62 -0.90 46.89
CA ALA A 226 -23.46 0.16 47.89
C ALA A 226 -24.81 0.66 48.43
N ALA A 227 -25.82 0.79 47.57
CA ALA A 227 -27.17 1.16 47.99
C ALA A 227 -27.80 0.09 48.89
N ALA A 228 -27.72 -1.19 48.51
CA ALA A 228 -28.22 -2.30 49.31
C ALA A 228 -27.54 -2.37 50.70
N ALA A 229 -26.22 -2.22 50.75
CA ALA A 229 -25.47 -2.17 52.00
C ALA A 229 -25.88 -0.97 52.88
N SER A 230 -26.16 0.18 52.27
CA SER A 230 -26.65 1.36 52.99
C SER A 230 -28.06 1.15 53.57
N GLU A 231 -28.93 0.44 52.86
CA GLU A 231 -30.27 0.09 53.36
C GLU A 231 -30.19 -0.90 54.53
N GLU A 232 -29.33 -1.91 54.44
CA GLU A 232 -29.09 -2.86 55.53
C GLU A 232 -28.51 -2.16 56.77
N ALA A 233 -27.55 -1.26 56.58
CA ALA A 233 -27.03 -0.41 57.65
C ALA A 233 -28.13 0.45 58.29
N ALA A 234 -29.05 1.02 57.50
CA ALA A 234 -30.17 1.78 58.04
C ALA A 234 -31.13 0.91 58.86
N ARG A 235 -31.43 -0.32 58.41
CA ARG A 235 -32.27 -1.27 59.15
C ARG A 235 -31.65 -1.67 60.48
N THR A 236 -30.35 -1.98 60.50
CA THR A 236 -29.65 -2.35 61.73
C THR A 236 -29.58 -1.19 62.73
N ILE A 237 -29.35 0.05 62.27
CA ILE A 237 -29.45 1.25 63.11
C ILE A 237 -30.87 1.41 63.67
N GLY A 238 -31.90 1.18 62.86
CA GLY A 238 -33.29 1.18 63.29
C GLY A 238 -33.56 0.18 64.41
N GLN A 239 -33.16 -1.09 64.22
CA GLN A 239 -33.29 -2.15 65.23
C GLN A 239 -32.54 -1.83 66.53
N LEU A 240 -31.33 -1.28 66.44
CA LEU A 240 -30.57 -0.86 67.62
C LEU A 240 -31.27 0.28 68.37
N THR A 241 -31.89 1.20 67.65
CA THR A 241 -32.66 2.32 68.24
C THR A 241 -33.90 1.79 68.94
N GLU A 242 -34.67 0.90 68.30
CA GLU A 242 -35.83 0.25 68.91
C GLU A 242 -35.48 -0.58 70.15
N ALA A 243 -34.37 -1.33 70.09
CA ALA A 243 -33.86 -2.10 71.22
C ALA A 243 -33.45 -1.20 72.39
N ARG A 244 -32.83 -0.06 72.11
CA ARG A 244 -32.49 0.96 73.11
C ARG A 244 -33.76 1.54 73.75
N ASP A 245 -34.73 1.94 72.96
CA ASP A 245 -35.99 2.48 73.47
C ASP A 245 -36.76 1.44 74.30
N ALA A 246 -36.72 0.17 73.91
CA ALA A 246 -37.30 -0.93 74.69
C ALA A 246 -36.56 -1.12 76.03
N ALA A 247 -35.24 -1.05 76.04
CA ALA A 247 -34.43 -1.11 77.25
C ALA A 247 -34.72 0.08 78.19
N ASP A 248 -34.87 1.29 77.64
CA ASP A 248 -35.21 2.50 78.39
C ASP A 248 -36.62 2.39 79.00
N ARG A 249 -37.61 1.89 78.25
CA ARG A 249 -38.95 1.59 78.78
C ARG A 249 -38.91 0.54 79.89
N ALA A 250 -38.14 -0.53 79.73
CA ALA A 250 -37.98 -1.56 80.75
C ALA A 250 -37.30 -1.02 82.02
N ALA A 251 -36.29 -0.15 81.87
CA ALA A 251 -35.64 0.54 82.98
C ALA A 251 -36.61 1.47 83.72
N ALA A 252 -37.39 2.28 83.01
CA ALA A 252 -38.43 3.13 83.59
C ALA A 252 -39.51 2.30 84.31
N GLY A 253 -39.93 1.17 83.72
CA GLY A 253 -40.87 0.23 84.34
C GLY A 253 -40.34 -0.37 85.63
N ARG A 254 -39.06 -0.78 85.68
CA ARG A 254 -38.42 -1.26 86.92
C ARG A 254 -38.35 -0.17 87.99
N ALA A 255 -37.96 1.05 87.63
CA ALA A 255 -37.92 2.17 88.56
C ALA A 255 -39.32 2.49 89.15
N ALA A 256 -40.37 2.45 88.33
CA ALA A 256 -41.74 2.63 88.80
C ALA A 256 -42.19 1.49 89.73
N ALA A 257 -41.83 0.23 89.40
CA ALA A 257 -42.12 -0.92 90.26
C ALA A 257 -41.40 -0.84 91.61
N GLU A 258 -40.14 -0.40 91.64
CA GLU A 258 -39.37 -0.15 92.87
C GLU A 258 -40.01 0.97 93.71
N GLN A 259 -40.44 2.08 93.08
CA GLN A 259 -41.16 3.15 93.77
C GLN A 259 -42.50 2.67 94.37
N HIS A 260 -43.26 1.86 93.63
CA HIS A 260 -44.50 1.26 94.13
C HIS A 260 -44.23 0.29 95.29
N ALA A 261 -43.19 -0.54 95.19
CA ALA A 261 -42.81 -1.45 96.27
C ALA A 261 -42.41 -0.67 97.54
N ALA A 262 -41.63 0.40 97.39
CA ALA A 262 -41.28 1.29 98.50
C ALA A 262 -42.51 1.97 99.11
N ALA A 263 -43.46 2.42 98.28
CA ALA A 263 -44.71 3.01 98.74
C ALA A 263 -45.60 2.01 99.50
N VAL A 264 -45.67 0.76 99.03
CA VAL A 264 -46.38 -0.33 99.70
C VAL A 264 -45.74 -0.66 101.04
N GLU A 265 -44.40 -0.71 101.12
CA GLU A 265 -43.71 -0.99 102.38
C GLU A 265 -43.91 0.15 103.39
N MET A 266 -43.84 1.42 102.98
CA MET A 266 -44.18 2.57 103.86
C MET A 266 -45.65 2.51 104.33
N ALA A 267 -46.59 2.15 103.45
CA ALA A 267 -47.99 2.00 103.82
C ALA A 267 -48.18 0.85 104.82
N ARG A 268 -47.46 -0.27 104.63
CA ARG A 268 -47.45 -1.41 105.54
C ARG A 268 -46.89 -1.03 106.91
N GLU A 269 -45.75 -0.33 106.97
CA GLU A 269 -45.17 0.19 108.22
C GLU A 269 -46.16 1.10 108.95
N SER A 270 -46.81 2.02 108.22
CA SER A 270 -47.84 2.90 108.76
C SER A 270 -49.02 2.12 109.36
N VAL A 271 -49.52 1.08 108.68
CA VAL A 271 -50.59 0.21 109.19
C VAL A 271 -50.13 -0.57 110.43
N VAL A 272 -48.88 -1.07 110.44
CA VAL A 272 -48.31 -1.76 111.61
C VAL A 272 -48.21 -0.81 112.81
N GLU A 273 -47.79 0.43 112.60
CA GLU A 273 -47.81 1.46 113.65
C GLU A 273 -49.22 1.73 114.17
N GLU A 274 -50.20 1.90 113.30
CA GLU A 274 -51.59 2.10 113.70
C GLU A 274 -52.15 0.91 114.48
N LEU A 275 -51.89 -0.32 114.03
CA LEU A 275 -52.26 -1.54 114.76
C LEU A 275 -51.61 -1.59 116.14
N ASN A 276 -50.33 -1.21 116.26
CA ASN A 276 -49.65 -1.12 117.55
C ASN A 276 -50.27 -0.03 118.45
N ARG A 277 -50.65 1.12 117.90
CA ARG A 277 -51.37 2.18 118.65
C ARG A 277 -52.74 1.70 119.12
N VAL A 278 -53.51 1.02 118.26
CA VAL A 278 -54.82 0.44 118.59
C VAL A 278 -54.68 -0.65 119.65
N ARG A 279 -53.69 -1.54 119.52
CA ARG A 279 -53.39 -2.57 120.52
C ARG A 279 -53.04 -1.95 121.88
N ALA A 280 -52.18 -0.93 121.89
CA ALA A 280 -51.85 -0.19 123.11
C ALA A 280 -53.07 0.56 123.71
N ALA A 281 -53.99 1.04 122.88
CA ALA A 281 -55.24 1.64 123.35
C ALA A 281 -56.20 0.58 123.93
N HIS A 282 -56.32 -0.57 123.27
CA HIS A 282 -57.10 -1.72 123.76
C HIS A 282 -56.54 -2.24 125.09
N ASP A 283 -55.22 -2.39 125.23
CA ASP A 283 -54.59 -2.82 126.49
C ASP A 283 -54.83 -1.80 127.61
N ARG A 284 -54.86 -0.49 127.30
CA ARG A 284 -55.23 0.56 128.26
C ARG A 284 -56.70 0.45 128.68
N LEU A 285 -57.61 0.19 127.75
CA LEU A 285 -59.02 -0.04 128.06
C LEU A 285 -59.23 -1.34 128.86
N ALA A 286 -58.53 -2.41 128.54
CA ALA A 286 -58.57 -3.68 129.28
C ALA A 286 -58.03 -3.50 130.71
N ARG A 287 -56.96 -2.74 130.90
CA ARG A 287 -56.47 -2.35 132.24
C ARG A 287 -57.49 -1.52 133.00
N LYS A 288 -58.11 -0.51 132.36
CA LYS A 288 -59.21 0.26 132.97
C LYS A 288 -60.40 -0.61 133.32
N ALA A 289 -60.78 -1.57 132.47
CA ALA A 289 -61.85 -2.52 132.75
C ALA A 289 -61.50 -3.49 133.89
N ALA A 290 -60.22 -3.87 134.04
CA ALA A 290 -59.75 -4.65 135.18
C ALA A 290 -59.73 -3.84 136.49
N GLU A 291 -59.40 -2.54 136.41
CA GLU A 291 -59.44 -1.58 137.53
C GLU A 291 -60.88 -1.21 137.93
N GLU A 292 -61.79 -1.06 136.98
CA GLU A 292 -63.24 -0.89 137.24
C GLU A 292 -63.90 -2.22 137.65
N GLY A 293 -63.37 -3.35 137.19
CA GLY A 293 -63.78 -4.71 137.55
C GLY A 293 -63.39 -5.14 138.96
N THR A 294 -62.44 -4.45 139.61
CA THR A 294 -62.09 -4.69 141.03
C THR A 294 -62.93 -3.87 142.03
N ARG A 295 -63.88 -3.04 141.56
CA ARG A 295 -64.76 -2.20 142.42
C ARG A 295 -66.26 -2.52 142.38
N LYS A 296 -66.71 -3.58 141.69
CA LYS A 296 -68.11 -4.07 141.76
C LYS A 296 -68.19 -5.59 141.81
N VAL A 297 -67.89 -6.07 143.02
CA VAL A 297 -68.63 -7.07 143.79
C VAL A 297 -69.93 -7.59 143.12
N THR A 298 -69.87 -8.89 142.80
CA THR A 298 -70.95 -9.89 142.87
C THR A 298 -72.18 -9.82 141.96
N ARG A 299 -72.56 -11.04 141.54
CA ARG A 299 -73.93 -11.51 141.27
C ARG A 299 -74.56 -11.08 139.94
N LYS A 300 -74.58 -12.04 139.00
CA LYS A 300 -75.71 -12.99 138.81
C LYS A 300 -76.06 -13.17 137.32
N ASN A 301 -75.74 -14.38 136.87
CA ASN A 301 -76.37 -15.19 135.82
C ASN A 301 -77.67 -14.67 135.18
N GLY A 302 -77.68 -14.70 133.85
CA GLY A 302 -78.84 -15.20 133.11
C GLY A 302 -79.03 -14.66 131.71
N ARG A 303 -79.24 -15.60 130.78
CA ARG A 303 -80.19 -15.56 129.65
C ARG A 303 -79.75 -15.07 128.26
N LYS A 304 -79.85 -16.04 127.33
CA LYS A 304 -80.66 -16.08 126.10
C LYS A 304 -80.26 -15.26 124.85
N SER A 305 -80.13 -16.04 123.77
CA SER A 305 -80.91 -15.98 122.50
C SER A 305 -80.41 -15.17 121.29
N VAL A 306 -80.19 -15.94 120.21
CA VAL A 306 -80.84 -15.85 118.88
C VAL A 306 -80.30 -14.86 117.84
N GLY A 307 -80.02 -15.44 116.66
CA GLY A 307 -80.11 -14.80 115.34
C GLY A 307 -78.92 -13.91 114.98
N SER A 308 -78.53 -13.70 113.73
CA SER A 308 -79.11 -14.04 112.43
C SER A 308 -78.13 -13.50 111.38
N SER A 309 -78.00 -14.17 110.23
CA SER A 309 -77.76 -13.63 108.86
C SER A 309 -76.65 -12.57 108.64
N GLY A 310 -75.79 -12.63 107.64
CA GLY A 310 -75.82 -13.30 106.34
C GLY A 310 -74.54 -12.86 105.60
N SER A 311 -73.92 -13.77 104.86
CA SER A 311 -73.94 -13.81 103.38
C SER A 311 -73.18 -12.66 102.70
N ALA A 312 -72.05 -13.02 102.07
CA ALA A 312 -71.71 -12.68 100.68
C ALA A 312 -70.37 -13.36 100.36
N THR A 313 -70.40 -14.58 99.83
CA THR A 313 -70.07 -14.85 98.42
C THR A 313 -68.79 -14.18 97.92
N ARG A 314 -67.71 -14.95 97.81
CA ARG A 314 -66.90 -14.89 96.58
C ARG A 314 -66.41 -16.29 96.21
N LYS A 315 -67.00 -16.71 95.09
CA LYS A 315 -66.83 -17.94 94.33
C LYS A 315 -65.69 -17.72 93.34
N GLU A 316 -64.97 -18.79 93.00
CA GLU A 316 -64.05 -18.92 91.86
C GLU A 316 -62.76 -18.05 91.97
N LEU A 317 -61.57 -18.48 91.56
CA LEU A 317 -61.21 -19.31 90.43
C LEU A 317 -60.08 -20.30 90.78
N ALA A 318 -60.19 -21.48 90.18
CA ALA A 318 -59.11 -22.41 89.95
C ALA A 318 -58.06 -21.79 89.01
N ALA A 319 -56.78 -21.96 89.33
CA ALA A 319 -55.69 -21.61 88.44
C ALA A 319 -55.60 -22.66 87.32
N GLU A 320 -56.19 -22.33 86.17
CA GLU A 320 -55.93 -22.96 84.89
C GLU A 320 -54.45 -22.76 84.49
N PRO A 321 -53.79 -23.78 83.89
CA PRO A 321 -52.48 -23.59 83.29
C PRO A 321 -52.60 -22.62 82.11
N ALA A 322 -51.71 -21.63 82.07
CA ALA A 322 -51.62 -20.59 81.06
C ALA A 322 -51.90 -21.14 79.65
N ALA A 323 -53.02 -20.71 79.07
CA ALA A 323 -53.34 -20.94 77.68
C ALA A 323 -52.25 -20.26 76.84
N LEU A 324 -51.54 -21.06 76.05
CA LEU A 324 -50.68 -20.59 74.98
C LEU A 324 -51.49 -19.64 74.06
N PRO A 325 -50.86 -18.61 73.48
CA PRO A 325 -51.53 -17.70 72.56
C PRO A 325 -52.17 -18.53 71.44
N VAL A 326 -53.48 -18.43 71.32
CA VAL A 326 -54.22 -18.95 70.17
C VAL A 326 -53.85 -18.04 69.01
N LEU A 327 -52.90 -18.48 68.19
CA LEU A 327 -52.71 -17.90 66.86
C LEU A 327 -54.05 -17.99 66.13
N ASP A 328 -54.50 -16.87 65.55
CA ASP A 328 -55.75 -16.82 64.81
C ASP A 328 -55.75 -17.91 63.73
N ALA A 329 -56.81 -18.73 63.72
CA ALA A 329 -56.87 -19.94 62.90
C ALA A 329 -56.81 -19.67 61.38
N GLU A 330 -56.87 -18.40 60.95
CA GLU A 330 -56.83 -17.99 59.55
C GLU A 330 -55.41 -17.93 58.96
N GLU A 331 -54.34 -17.85 59.77
CA GLU A 331 -52.96 -17.74 59.24
C GLU A 331 -52.16 -19.04 59.28
N VAL A 332 -52.75 -20.13 59.76
CA VAL A 332 -52.03 -21.41 59.91
C VAL A 332 -52.03 -22.18 58.58
N PRO A 333 -50.86 -22.53 58.01
CA PRO A 333 -50.80 -23.26 56.74
C PRO A 333 -51.50 -24.61 56.88
N ALA A 334 -52.41 -24.90 55.94
CA ALA A 334 -53.16 -26.15 55.92
C ALA A 334 -52.21 -27.31 55.56
N VAL A 335 -51.94 -28.19 56.54
CA VAL A 335 -51.11 -29.40 56.35
C VAL A 335 -52.04 -30.60 56.13
N PRO A 336 -52.00 -31.29 54.97
CA PRO A 336 -52.87 -32.42 54.68
C PRO A 336 -52.79 -33.52 55.76
N GLY A 337 -53.94 -33.87 56.33
CA GLY A 337 -54.05 -34.91 57.36
C GLY A 337 -53.68 -34.49 58.78
N VAL A 338 -53.37 -33.20 59.01
CA VAL A 338 -53.11 -32.62 60.34
C VAL A 338 -54.10 -31.48 60.56
N SER A 339 -54.77 -31.45 61.72
CA SER A 339 -55.73 -30.37 62.00
C SER A 339 -55.00 -29.04 62.21
N ALA A 340 -55.61 -27.92 61.82
CA ALA A 340 -55.03 -26.58 61.96
C ALA A 340 -54.62 -26.28 63.42
N ALA A 341 -55.43 -26.70 64.40
CA ALA A 341 -55.11 -26.56 65.82
C ALA A 341 -53.89 -27.38 66.28
N LEU A 342 -53.55 -28.47 65.59
CA LEU A 342 -52.34 -29.26 65.88
C LEU A 342 -51.12 -28.63 65.20
N THR A 343 -51.27 -28.13 63.96
CA THR A 343 -50.24 -27.37 63.25
C THR A 343 -49.85 -26.10 64.03
N ALA A 344 -50.83 -25.33 64.51
CA ALA A 344 -50.60 -24.13 65.31
C ALA A 344 -49.80 -24.42 66.59
N ARG A 345 -50.11 -25.52 67.28
CA ARG A 345 -49.37 -25.94 68.49
C ARG A 345 -47.93 -26.36 68.19
N VAL A 346 -47.69 -27.02 67.06
CA VAL A 346 -46.33 -27.37 66.62
C VAL A 346 -45.55 -26.12 66.27
N LEU A 347 -46.14 -25.16 65.55
CA LEU A 347 -45.53 -23.88 65.21
C LEU A 347 -45.19 -23.07 66.47
N ALA A 348 -46.13 -22.93 67.40
CA ALA A 348 -45.89 -22.23 68.67
C ALA A 348 -44.78 -22.90 69.50
N ALA A 349 -44.69 -24.24 69.48
CA ALA A 349 -43.61 -24.97 70.15
C ALA A 349 -42.24 -24.76 69.47
N MET A 350 -42.21 -24.67 68.14
CA MET A 350 -40.98 -24.35 67.38
C MET A 350 -40.54 -22.89 67.60
N GLU A 351 -41.47 -21.96 67.70
CA GLU A 351 -41.17 -20.55 67.99
C GLU A 351 -40.64 -20.37 69.42
N ALA A 352 -41.20 -21.12 70.39
CA ALA A 352 -40.74 -21.09 71.77
C ALA A 352 -39.32 -21.67 71.95
N GLU A 353 -38.96 -22.72 71.20
CA GLU A 353 -37.63 -23.35 71.23
C GLU A 353 -37.12 -23.68 69.80
N PRO A 354 -36.51 -22.71 69.07
CA PRO A 354 -36.12 -22.88 67.65
C PRO A 354 -35.12 -24.01 67.39
N ASP A 355 -34.26 -24.29 68.36
CA ASP A 355 -33.20 -25.29 68.27
C ASP A 355 -33.59 -26.65 68.89
N ALA A 356 -34.84 -26.81 69.32
CA ALA A 356 -35.30 -28.05 69.97
C ALA A 356 -35.36 -29.23 68.99
N ALA A 357 -34.92 -30.41 69.44
CA ALA A 357 -35.07 -31.64 68.69
C ALA A 357 -36.56 -32.02 68.49
N GLN A 358 -36.88 -32.77 67.43
CA GLN A 358 -38.27 -33.14 67.10
C GLN A 358 -39.06 -33.78 68.26
N ALA A 359 -38.40 -34.63 69.06
CA ALA A 359 -39.02 -35.26 70.22
C ALA A 359 -39.42 -34.24 71.31
N ARG A 360 -38.61 -33.19 71.48
CA ARG A 360 -38.88 -32.10 72.43
C ARG A 360 -40.05 -31.23 71.95
N ILE A 361 -40.09 -30.92 70.65
CA ILE A 361 -41.22 -30.21 70.03
C ILE A 361 -42.51 -31.04 70.15
N ALA A 362 -42.44 -32.36 69.96
CA ALA A 362 -43.60 -33.25 70.10
C ALA A 362 -44.14 -33.27 71.53
N GLU A 363 -43.25 -33.28 72.53
CA GLU A 363 -43.60 -33.16 73.95
C GLU A 363 -44.30 -31.83 74.25
N LEU A 364 -43.70 -30.70 73.84
CA LEU A 364 -44.24 -29.35 74.06
C LEU A 364 -45.61 -29.15 73.39
N ALA A 365 -45.77 -29.61 72.14
CA ALA A 365 -47.03 -29.51 71.40
C ALA A 365 -48.08 -30.57 71.81
N ARG A 366 -47.71 -31.51 72.69
CA ARG A 366 -48.52 -32.67 73.12
C ARG A 366 -49.04 -33.48 71.91
N THR A 367 -48.12 -33.85 71.02
CA THR A 367 -48.41 -34.61 69.80
C THR A 367 -47.36 -35.71 69.56
N THR A 368 -47.46 -36.42 68.44
CA THR A 368 -46.50 -37.47 68.06
C THR A 368 -45.38 -36.92 67.18
N ASP A 369 -44.18 -37.49 67.28
CA ASP A 369 -43.04 -37.17 66.41
C ASP A 369 -43.38 -37.25 64.92
N ARG A 370 -44.24 -38.21 64.54
CA ARG A 370 -44.73 -38.36 63.17
C ARG A 370 -45.48 -37.10 62.70
N THR A 371 -46.31 -36.51 63.57
CA THR A 371 -47.06 -35.29 63.26
C THR A 371 -46.11 -34.10 63.12
N VAL A 372 -45.18 -33.93 64.06
CA VAL A 372 -44.16 -32.86 63.99
C VAL A 372 -43.38 -32.94 62.69
N ARG A 373 -42.92 -34.14 62.33
CA ARG A 373 -42.19 -34.37 61.08
C ARG A 373 -43.01 -34.04 59.84
N THR A 374 -44.30 -34.39 59.82
CA THR A 374 -45.20 -34.05 58.71
C THR A 374 -45.36 -32.53 58.56
N VAL A 375 -45.56 -31.82 59.68
CA VAL A 375 -45.68 -30.35 59.67
C VAL A 375 -44.38 -29.69 59.20
N MET A 376 -43.23 -30.06 59.78
CA MET A 376 -41.92 -29.49 59.41
C MET A 376 -41.60 -29.69 57.92
N ARG A 377 -41.83 -30.89 57.38
CA ARG A 377 -41.60 -31.18 55.96
C ARG A 377 -42.42 -30.28 55.06
N HIS A 378 -43.68 -30.05 55.41
CA HIS A 378 -44.58 -29.21 54.62
C HIS A 378 -44.17 -27.73 54.67
N LEU A 379 -43.66 -27.25 55.81
CA LEU A 379 -43.16 -25.89 55.92
C LEU A 379 -41.95 -25.67 55.02
N THR A 380 -41.00 -26.61 54.98
CA THR A 380 -39.82 -26.53 54.10
C THR A 380 -40.21 -26.44 52.63
N THR A 381 -41.16 -27.26 52.17
CA THR A 381 -41.62 -27.22 50.78
C THR A 381 -42.33 -25.91 50.44
N VAL A 382 -43.13 -25.37 51.37
CA VAL A 382 -43.82 -24.08 51.15
C VAL A 382 -42.82 -22.93 51.08
N THR A 383 -41.79 -22.94 51.94
CA THR A 383 -40.75 -21.90 51.92
C THR A 383 -39.93 -21.92 50.62
N GLU A 384 -39.62 -23.11 50.09
CA GLU A 384 -38.93 -23.26 48.79
C GLU A 384 -39.81 -22.72 47.65
N GLU A 385 -41.09 -23.09 47.59
CA GLU A 385 -42.02 -22.59 46.57
C GLU A 385 -42.23 -21.06 46.64
N THR A 386 -42.27 -20.47 47.83
CA THR A 386 -42.37 -19.00 47.98
C THR A 386 -41.09 -18.28 47.60
N THR A 387 -39.93 -18.90 47.82
CA THR A 387 -38.64 -18.31 47.45
C THR A 387 -38.44 -18.35 45.94
N ASP A 388 -38.81 -19.46 45.28
CA ASP A 388 -38.79 -19.58 43.82
C ASP A 388 -39.76 -18.61 43.15
N ARG A 389 -40.95 -18.38 43.74
CA ARG A 389 -41.89 -17.36 43.23
C ARG A 389 -41.44 -15.91 43.44
N ALA A 390 -40.59 -15.64 44.43
CA ALA A 390 -40.04 -14.30 44.64
C ALA A 390 -38.79 -14.03 43.78
N ALA A 391 -38.16 -15.09 43.25
CA ALA A 391 -36.99 -15.02 42.38
C ALA A 391 -37.36 -14.88 40.88
N VAL A 392 -38.63 -15.08 40.53
CA VAL A 392 -39.22 -14.83 39.20
C VAL A 392 -39.94 -13.50 39.21
#